data_AF-B8HR96-F1
#
_entry.id   AF-B8HR96-F1
#
_cell.length_a   1.000
_cell.length_b   1.000
_cell.length_c   1.000
_cell.angle_alpha   90.00
_cell.angle_beta   90.00
_cell.angle_gamma   90.00
#
_symmetry.space_group_name_H-M   'P 1'
#
loop_
_entity.id
_entity.type
_entity.pdbx_description
1 polymer ?
#
loop_
_entity_poly.entity_id
_entity_poly.type
_entity_poly.pdbx_seq_one_letter_code
_entity_poly.pdbx_strand_id
1 'polypeptide(L)'
;MTSREQLVREIEQAPDALVDELLDFYLFIKQRRDSASSYTAPTTQSELLTFLSEVQAIQAEVPAEEWDKLPHDGSINHDHYLYGAPKVER
;
A
#
# COMPACT_ATOMS: atom_id res chain seq x y z
N MET A 1 5.33 32.48 -18.53
CA MET A 1 6.44 32.06 -17.66
C MET A 1 6.31 30.58 -17.46
N THR A 2 7.38 29.83 -17.68
CA THR A 2 7.41 28.39 -17.46
C THR A 2 7.67 28.11 -15.97
N SER A 3 7.18 26.98 -15.47
CA SER A 3 7.42 26.57 -14.07
C SER A 3 8.91 26.50 -13.71
N ARG A 4 9.78 26.26 -14.71
CA ARG A 4 11.25 26.28 -14.55
C ARG A 4 11.76 27.70 -14.25
N GLU A 5 11.30 28.70 -14.98
CA GLU A 5 11.77 30.09 -14.83
C GLU A 5 11.31 30.71 -13.50
N GLN A 6 10.12 30.32 -13.04
CA GLN A 6 9.62 30.75 -11.74
C GLN A 6 10.43 30.14 -10.58
N LEU A 7 10.80 28.86 -10.69
CA LEU A 7 11.62 28.18 -9.70
C LEU A 7 13.02 28.82 -9.56
N VAL A 8 13.64 29.19 -10.68
CA VAL A 8 14.97 29.84 -10.67
C VAL A 8 14.93 31.18 -9.95
N ARG A 9 13.90 32.00 -10.20
CA ARG A 9 13.73 33.30 -9.52
C ARG A 9 13.50 33.16 -8.02
N GLU A 10 12.75 32.15 -7.60
CA GLU A 10 12.49 31.87 -6.18
C GLU A 10 13.75 31.36 -5.48
N ILE A 11 14.55 30.50 -6.14
CA ILE A 11 15.82 30.00 -5.59
C ILE A 11 16.85 31.13 -5.44
N GLU A 12 16.91 32.09 -6.37
CA GLU A 12 17.82 33.25 -6.27
C GLU A 12 17.49 34.19 -5.10
N GLN A 13 16.23 34.20 -4.63
CA GLN A 13 15.78 35.03 -3.51
C GLN A 13 15.65 34.24 -2.19
N ALA A 14 15.78 32.92 -2.25
CA ALA A 14 15.66 32.05 -1.10
C ALA A 14 16.95 32.03 -0.27
N PRO A 15 16.84 31.90 1.07
CA PRO A 15 17.98 31.67 1.94
C PRO A 15 18.65 30.31 1.64
N ASP A 16 19.97 30.23 1.78
CA ASP A 16 20.77 29.05 1.44
C ASP A 16 20.26 27.76 2.13
N ALA A 17 19.70 27.85 3.34
CA ALA A 17 19.11 26.72 4.04
C ALA A 17 17.92 26.07 3.30
N LEU A 18 17.09 26.87 2.64
CA LEU A 18 15.97 26.36 1.83
C LEU A 18 16.44 25.84 0.47
N VAL A 19 17.54 26.40 -0.05
CA VAL A 19 18.17 25.90 -1.29
C VAL A 19 18.74 24.50 -1.07
N ASP A 20 19.39 24.26 0.08
CA ASP A 20 19.87 22.92 0.46
C ASP A 20 18.72 21.91 0.59
N GLU A 21 17.62 22.27 1.23
CA GLU A 21 16.46 21.38 1.40
C GLU A 21 15.75 21.09 0.06
N LEU A 22 15.62 22.09 -0.82
CA LEU A 22 15.08 21.89 -2.17
C LEU A 22 16.03 21.08 -3.05
N LEU A 23 17.35 21.24 -2.88
CA LEU A 23 18.36 20.44 -3.58
C LEU A 23 18.31 18.99 -3.12
N ASP A 24 18.22 18.74 -1.81
CA ASP A 24 18.04 17.39 -1.25
C ASP A 24 16.76 16.75 -1.79
N PHE A 25 15.65 17.48 -1.78
CA PHE A 25 14.38 17.00 -2.34
C PHE A 25 14.47 16.72 -3.85
N TYR A 26 15.15 17.57 -4.61
CA TYR A 26 15.38 17.36 -6.03
C TYR A 26 16.28 16.15 -6.29
N LEU A 27 17.36 15.98 -5.52
CA LEU A 27 18.26 14.83 -5.59
C LEU A 27 17.52 13.55 -5.21
N PHE A 28 16.64 13.58 -4.21
CA PHE A 28 15.77 12.48 -3.84
C PHE A 28 14.82 12.10 -4.98
N ILE A 29 14.15 13.06 -5.63
CA ILE A 29 13.28 12.80 -6.78
C ILE A 29 14.08 12.24 -7.97
N LYS A 30 15.27 12.79 -8.22
CA LYS A 30 16.15 12.35 -9.29
C LYS A 30 16.64 10.93 -9.04
N GLN A 31 17.15 10.64 -7.84
CA GLN A 31 17.59 9.32 -7.43
C GLN A 31 16.44 8.32 -7.47
N ARG A 32 15.23 8.71 -7.06
CA ARG A 32 14.03 7.86 -7.18
C ARG A 32 13.67 7.56 -8.64
N ARG A 33 13.82 8.52 -9.56
CA ARG A 33 13.57 8.31 -10.99
C ARG A 33 14.65 7.45 -11.66
N ASP A 34 15.91 7.67 -11.31
CA ASP A 34 17.03 6.87 -11.79
C ASP A 34 16.98 5.43 -11.22
N SER A 35 16.46 5.28 -9.98
CA SER A 35 16.23 3.99 -9.32
C SER A 35 14.92 3.31 -9.72
N ALA A 36 14.02 4.00 -10.44
CA ALA A 36 12.78 3.42 -10.95
C ALA A 36 13.01 2.34 -12.03
N SER A 37 14.25 2.13 -12.47
CA SER A 37 14.62 0.97 -13.28
C SER A 37 15.01 -0.27 -12.44
N SER A 38 15.20 -0.16 -11.12
CA SER A 38 15.80 -1.24 -10.30
C SER A 38 15.27 -1.38 -8.86
N TYR A 39 14.23 -0.65 -8.46
CA TYR A 39 13.57 -0.85 -7.15
C TYR A 39 12.08 -1.15 -7.33
N THR A 40 11.73 -2.44 -7.24
CA THR A 40 10.37 -2.90 -6.95
C THR A 40 10.12 -2.80 -5.44
N ALA A 41 9.26 -1.87 -5.01
CA ALA A 41 8.26 -2.07 -3.95
C ALA A 41 7.40 -0.80 -3.69
N PRO A 42 6.08 -0.90 -3.46
CA PRO A 42 5.13 -1.90 -3.96
C PRO A 42 4.11 -1.30 -4.95
N THR A 43 3.69 -2.13 -5.89
CA THR A 43 2.59 -1.90 -6.84
C THR A 43 1.25 -2.13 -6.14
N THR A 44 1.08 -1.65 -4.90
CA THR A 44 0.05 -2.16 -4.00
C THR A 44 -1.37 -1.88 -4.47
N GLN A 45 -1.67 -0.79 -5.18
CA GLN A 45 -3.07 -0.61 -5.62
C GLN A 45 -3.46 -1.59 -6.72
N SER A 46 -2.67 -1.74 -7.79
CA SER A 46 -3.02 -2.68 -8.85
C SER A 46 -2.92 -4.13 -8.39
N GLU A 47 -1.91 -4.49 -7.60
CA GLU A 47 -1.78 -5.86 -7.08
C GLU A 47 -2.86 -6.18 -6.03
N LEU A 48 -3.24 -5.24 -5.16
CA LEU A 48 -4.37 -5.43 -4.25
C LEU A 48 -5.70 -5.50 -4.99
N LEU A 49 -5.89 -4.72 -6.06
CA LEU A 49 -7.10 -4.81 -6.88
C LEU A 49 -7.21 -6.17 -7.58
N THR A 50 -6.10 -6.69 -8.10
CA THR A 50 -6.05 -8.04 -8.68
C THR A 50 -6.34 -9.11 -7.62
N PHE A 51 -5.66 -9.04 -6.46
CA PHE A 51 -5.88 -9.97 -5.36
C PHE A 51 -7.33 -9.95 -4.84
N LEU A 52 -7.92 -8.77 -4.64
CA LEU A 52 -9.32 -8.65 -4.20
C LEU A 52 -10.30 -9.20 -5.25
N SER A 53 -9.97 -9.05 -6.53
CA SER A 53 -10.77 -9.61 -7.63
C SER A 53 -10.71 -11.14 -7.64
N GLU A 54 -9.54 -11.73 -7.40
CA GLU A 54 -9.37 -13.18 -7.24
C GLU A 54 -10.12 -13.71 -6.01
N VAL A 55 -10.01 -13.02 -4.87
CA VAL A 55 -10.76 -13.38 -3.65
C VAL A 55 -12.27 -13.29 -3.88
N GLN A 56 -12.76 -12.27 -4.59
CA GLN A 56 -14.18 -12.13 -4.90
C GLN A 56 -14.67 -13.24 -5.83
N ALA A 57 -13.87 -13.68 -6.80
CA ALA A 57 -14.19 -14.82 -7.65
C ALA A 57 -14.37 -16.10 -6.82
N ILE A 58 -13.46 -16.37 -5.89
CA ILE A 58 -13.52 -17.53 -4.98
C ILE A 58 -14.74 -17.43 -4.05
N GLN A 59 -15.04 -16.24 -3.53
CA GLN A 59 -16.21 -16.02 -2.67
C GLN A 59 -17.54 -16.30 -3.39
N ALA A 60 -17.61 -16.01 -4.70
CA ALA A 60 -18.81 -16.24 -5.51
C ALA A 60 -19.09 -17.72 -5.78
N GLU A 61 -18.09 -18.59 -5.63
CA GLU A 61 -18.25 -20.05 -5.77
C GLU A 61 -18.93 -20.68 -4.54
N VAL A 62 -18.99 -19.97 -3.41
CA VAL A 62 -19.56 -20.47 -2.15
C VAL A 62 -20.97 -19.88 -1.93
N PRO A 63 -22.02 -20.73 -1.78
CA PRO A 63 -23.39 -20.28 -1.52
C PRO A 63 -23.52 -19.46 -0.24
N ALA A 64 -24.43 -18.49 -0.23
CA ALA A 64 -24.71 -17.64 0.93
C ALA A 64 -25.12 -18.43 2.20
N GLU A 65 -25.79 -19.58 2.03
CA GLU A 65 -26.18 -20.43 3.16
C GLU A 65 -24.98 -21.10 3.86
N GLU A 66 -23.86 -21.30 3.16
CA GLU A 66 -22.63 -21.82 3.77
C GLU A 66 -21.87 -20.73 4.52
N TRP A 67 -22.01 -19.47 4.10
CA TRP A 67 -21.44 -18.33 4.82
C TRP A 67 -22.12 -18.11 6.18
N ASP A 68 -23.41 -18.40 6.30
CA ASP A 68 -24.16 -18.26 7.57
C ASP A 68 -23.75 -19.31 8.62
N LYS A 69 -23.26 -20.48 8.17
CA LYS A 69 -22.76 -21.54 9.06
C LYS A 69 -21.38 -21.22 9.65
N LEU A 70 -20.68 -20.22 9.12
CA LEU A 70 -19.34 -19.89 9.59
C LEU A 70 -19.40 -19.20 10.96
N PRO A 71 -18.55 -19.62 11.90
CA PRO A 71 -18.47 -19.00 13.21
C PRO A 71 -17.91 -17.59 13.10
N HIS A 72 -18.61 -16.62 13.70
CA HIS A 72 -18.17 -15.23 13.76
C HIS A 72 -16.88 -15.07 14.58
N ASP A 73 -16.59 -16.02 15.46
CA ASP A 73 -15.37 -16.07 16.27
C ASP A 73 -14.21 -16.85 15.60
N GLY A 74 -14.30 -17.11 14.29
CA GLY A 74 -13.30 -17.85 13.54
C GLY A 74 -11.88 -17.28 13.63
N SER A 75 -11.70 -15.96 13.80
CA SER A 75 -10.38 -15.35 13.99
C SER A 75 -9.73 -15.71 15.33
N ILE A 76 -10.54 -15.91 16.37
CA ILE A 76 -10.10 -16.21 17.73
C ILE A 76 -9.96 -17.72 17.91
N ASN A 77 -10.89 -18.48 17.33
CA ASN A 77 -11.03 -19.92 17.56
C ASN A 77 -10.65 -20.76 16.33
N HIS A 78 -9.80 -20.26 15.44
CA HIS A 78 -9.38 -21.02 14.25
C HIS A 78 -8.79 -22.39 14.63
N ASP A 79 -8.02 -22.49 15.71
CA ASP A 79 -7.47 -23.77 16.19
C ASP A 79 -8.55 -24.77 16.63
N HIS A 80 -9.67 -24.29 17.18
CA HIS A 80 -10.81 -25.14 17.53
C HIS A 80 -11.44 -25.72 16.26
N TYR A 81 -11.64 -24.88 15.24
CA TYR A 81 -12.30 -25.29 13.99
C TYR A 81 -11.40 -26.11 13.06
N LEU A 82 -10.09 -25.89 13.09
CA LEU A 82 -9.13 -26.59 12.23
C LEU A 82 -8.55 -27.85 12.89
N TYR A 83 -8.34 -27.84 14.21
CA TYR A 83 -7.60 -28.88 14.92
C TYR A 83 -8.36 -29.51 16.10
N GLY A 84 -9.58 -29.04 16.42
CA GLY A 84 -10.37 -29.56 17.53
C GLY A 84 -9.87 -29.12 18.92
N ALA A 85 -9.05 -28.07 18.99
CA ALA A 85 -8.61 -27.48 20.25
C ALA A 85 -9.81 -26.96 21.09
N PRO A 86 -9.70 -26.82 22.43
CA PRO A 86 -10.77 -26.24 23.23
C PRO A 86 -11.07 -24.78 22.82
N LYS A 87 -12.36 -24.42 22.79
CA LYS A 87 -12.82 -23.08 22.43
C LYS A 87 -12.41 -22.06 23.50
N VAL A 88 -11.86 -20.94 23.06
CA VAL A 88 -11.52 -19.78 23.88
C VAL A 88 -12.70 -18.81 23.84
N GLU A 89 -13.48 -18.78 24.93
CA GLU A 89 -14.49 -17.75 25.18
C GLU A 89 -13.80 -16.56 25.88
N ARG A 90 -13.96 -15.34 25.35
CA ARG A 90 -13.50 -14.09 25.98
C ARG A 90 -14.67 -13.24 26.42
#